data_AF-A0A524B585-F1
#
_entry.id   AF-A0A524B585-F1
#
_cell.length_a   1.000
_cell.length_b   1.000
_cell.length_c   1.000
_cell.angle_alpha   90.00
_cell.angle_beta   90.00
_cell.angle_gamma   90.00
#
_symmetry.space_group_name_H-M   'P 1'
#
loop_
_entity.id
_entity.type
_entity.pdbx_description
1 polymer ?
#
loop_
_entity_poly.entity_id
_entity_poly.type
_entity_poly.pdbx_seq_one_letter_code
_entity_poly.pdbx_strand_id
1 'polypeptide(L)'
;MPVDLDAPEGPASSWAAQIWRGRGEETPLHRPVTTGDVFRAAINVTTKVQNPEERTFIVLQHPCTMRPDGLNTRNGILVAVVNKGSKRNIWPTDRHFNKMVLPELQPPTGTPDDERVECWEADFDVLAVVDAESLAPAKRIASMELFGIALTLQRLTHYLTRTNIPVFDFATTIESADAEIEIIENWVETAIGAGGNSAVAAGSCLQWLREDDINSTRQKALEEPALRSRIRREAISRARGLYK
;
A
#
# COMPACT_ATOMS: atom_id res chain seq x y z
N MET A 1 -20.42 -3.34 -24.21
CA MET A 1 -19.16 -2.70 -24.65
C MET A 1 -18.04 -3.23 -23.75
N PRO A 2 -16.82 -3.48 -24.26
CA PRO A 2 -15.68 -3.76 -23.39
C PRO A 2 -15.55 -2.61 -22.40
N VAL A 3 -15.41 -2.95 -21.12
CA VAL A 3 -15.11 -1.96 -20.08
C VAL A 3 -13.60 -1.81 -20.10
N ASP A 4 -13.12 -0.65 -20.54
CA ASP A 4 -11.71 -0.32 -20.45
C ASP A 4 -11.42 0.06 -18.99
N LEU A 5 -10.67 -0.81 -18.31
CA LEU A 5 -10.12 -0.49 -16.99
C LEU A 5 -8.84 0.27 -17.17
N ASP A 6 -8.53 1.16 -16.24
CA ASP A 6 -7.31 1.94 -16.32
C ASP A 6 -6.08 1.05 -16.19
N ALA A 7 -5.00 1.53 -16.79
CA ALA A 7 -3.66 0.95 -16.75
C ALA A 7 -2.63 2.08 -16.68
N PRO A 8 -1.40 1.81 -16.21
CA PRO A 8 -0.30 2.76 -16.29
C PRO A 8 -0.05 3.21 -17.72
N GLU A 9 0.33 4.48 -17.85
CA GLU A 9 0.60 5.09 -19.15
C GLU A 9 2.05 4.80 -19.61
N GLY A 10 2.28 4.87 -20.92
CA GLY A 10 3.63 4.75 -21.49
C GLY A 10 4.14 3.31 -21.62
N PRO A 11 5.44 3.15 -21.94
CA PRO A 11 6.04 1.84 -22.17
C PRO A 11 6.07 0.98 -20.89
N ALA A 12 6.14 -0.35 -21.05
CA ALA A 12 6.16 -1.28 -19.92
C ALA A 12 7.27 -1.01 -18.89
N SER A 13 8.41 -0.51 -19.36
CA SER A 13 9.55 -0.12 -18.52
C SER A 13 9.28 1.06 -17.59
N SER A 14 8.23 1.86 -17.82
CA SER A 14 7.85 2.97 -16.93
C SER A 14 6.72 2.61 -15.95
N TRP A 15 6.09 1.44 -16.08
CA TRP A 15 4.94 1.09 -15.24
C TRP A 15 5.31 0.90 -13.77
N ALA A 16 6.49 0.31 -13.51
CA ALA A 16 6.98 0.10 -12.16
C ALA A 16 7.10 1.40 -11.36
N ALA A 17 7.61 2.46 -12.00
CA ALA A 17 7.79 3.78 -11.37
C ALA A 17 6.46 4.48 -11.04
N GLN A 18 5.35 4.11 -11.69
CA GLN A 18 4.01 4.65 -11.40
C GLN A 18 3.28 3.86 -10.31
N ILE A 19 3.63 2.58 -10.13
CA ILE A 19 2.93 1.68 -9.20
C ILE A 19 3.63 1.64 -7.85
N TRP A 20 4.95 1.65 -7.83
CA TRP A 20 5.73 1.39 -6.64
C TRP A 20 6.31 2.66 -6.04
N ARG A 21 6.07 2.84 -4.74
CA ARG A 21 6.79 3.81 -3.92
C ARG A 21 8.18 3.31 -3.57
N GLY A 22 8.30 2.02 -3.24
CA GLY A 22 9.57 1.38 -2.88
C GLY A 22 9.46 -0.13 -2.95
N ARG A 23 10.58 -0.79 -3.26
CA ARG A 23 10.68 -2.25 -3.44
C ARG A 23 12.00 -2.77 -2.88
N GLY A 24 12.01 -4.02 -2.41
CA GLY A 24 13.21 -4.65 -1.87
C GLY A 24 13.82 -3.82 -0.75
N GLU A 25 15.09 -3.44 -0.90
CA GLU A 25 15.82 -2.62 0.07
C GLU A 25 15.30 -1.18 0.20
N GLU A 26 14.60 -0.67 -0.82
CA GLU A 26 13.99 0.67 -0.81
C GLU A 26 12.61 0.68 -0.13
N THR A 27 12.16 -0.45 0.40
CA THR A 27 10.86 -0.55 1.06
C THR A 27 10.83 0.31 2.33
N PRO A 28 9.85 1.21 2.50
CA PRO A 28 9.81 2.10 3.65
C PRO A 28 9.47 1.30 4.92
N LEU A 29 10.46 1.10 5.79
CA LEU A 29 10.34 0.26 7.00
C LEU A 29 9.39 0.85 8.06
N HIS A 30 9.33 2.18 8.15
CA HIS A 30 8.57 2.88 9.19
C HIS A 30 7.18 3.32 8.74
N ARG A 31 6.83 3.07 7.48
CA ARG A 31 5.51 3.36 6.93
C ARG A 31 4.45 2.44 7.54
N PRO A 32 3.36 2.96 8.11
CA PRO A 32 2.22 2.14 8.54
C PRO A 32 1.70 1.24 7.41
N VAL A 33 1.19 0.05 7.75
CA VAL A 33 0.66 -0.90 6.75
C VAL A 33 -0.44 -0.25 5.91
N THR A 34 -0.43 -0.41 4.60
CA THR A 34 -1.46 0.18 3.75
C THR A 34 -1.95 -0.79 2.69
N THR A 35 -3.11 -0.50 2.09
CA THR A 35 -3.56 -1.17 0.87
C THR A 35 -2.44 -1.10 -0.16
N GLY A 36 -2.18 -2.20 -0.87
CA GLY A 36 -1.12 -2.24 -1.88
C GLY A 36 0.27 -2.58 -1.33
N ASP A 37 0.47 -2.64 -0.01
CA ASP A 37 1.70 -3.21 0.54
C ASP A 37 1.79 -4.71 0.23
N VAL A 38 2.99 -5.16 -0.13
CA VAL A 38 3.29 -6.55 -0.45
C VAL A 38 4.22 -7.13 0.60
N PHE A 39 3.87 -8.31 1.10
CA PHE A 39 4.62 -9.01 2.13
C PHE A 39 4.99 -10.42 1.66
N ARG A 40 6.05 -10.97 2.26
CA ARG A 40 6.40 -12.38 2.16
C ARG A 40 6.45 -12.99 3.56
N ALA A 41 5.52 -13.89 3.85
CA ALA A 41 5.41 -14.52 5.17
C ALA A 41 4.75 -15.90 5.07
N ALA A 42 4.87 -16.70 6.13
CA ALA A 42 4.13 -17.93 6.27
C ALA A 42 2.66 -17.63 6.60
N ILE A 43 1.73 -18.02 5.72
CA ILE A 43 0.30 -17.79 5.89
C ILE A 43 -0.53 -19.02 5.52
N ASN A 44 -1.73 -19.12 6.08
CA ASN A 44 -2.72 -20.11 5.68
C ASN A 44 -3.63 -19.50 4.60
N VAL A 45 -3.48 -19.97 3.36
CA VAL A 45 -4.32 -19.50 2.24
C VAL A 45 -5.74 -20.07 2.31
N THR A 46 -5.90 -21.24 2.92
CA THR A 46 -7.21 -21.86 3.13
C THR A 46 -7.41 -22.19 4.60
N THR A 47 -8.65 -22.07 5.08
CA THR A 47 -9.02 -22.36 6.48
C THR A 47 -8.89 -23.85 6.84
N LYS A 48 -8.64 -24.72 5.86
CA LYS A 48 -8.51 -26.18 6.05
C LYS A 48 -7.07 -26.65 6.22
N VAL A 49 -6.09 -25.84 5.84
CA VAL A 49 -4.67 -26.18 5.95
C VAL A 49 -4.14 -25.60 7.26
N GLN A 50 -3.68 -26.48 8.15
CA GLN A 50 -3.13 -26.10 9.46
C GLN A 50 -1.64 -25.78 9.41
N ASN A 51 -1.01 -25.89 8.24
CA ASN A 51 0.42 -25.65 8.07
C ASN A 51 0.63 -24.38 7.22
N PRO A 52 1.03 -23.25 7.83
CA PRO A 52 1.33 -22.03 7.10
C PRO A 52 2.47 -22.27 6.12
N GLU A 53 2.30 -21.81 4.89
CA GLU A 53 3.35 -21.87 3.88
C GLU A 53 3.84 -20.48 3.54
N GLU A 54 5.12 -20.36 3.23
CA GLU A 54 5.68 -19.10 2.76
C GLU A 54 5.00 -18.70 1.44
N ARG A 55 4.39 -17.51 1.45
CA ARG A 55 3.71 -16.92 0.30
C ARG A 55 4.01 -15.44 0.22
N THR A 56 3.97 -14.94 -1.01
CA THR A 56 3.87 -13.51 -1.27
C THR A 56 2.41 -13.12 -1.37
N PHE A 57 2.02 -11.99 -0.78
CA PHE A 57 0.63 -11.52 -0.80
C PHE A 57 0.56 -10.00 -0.72
N ILE A 58 -0.53 -9.44 -1.24
CA ILE A 58 -0.82 -8.00 -1.26
C ILE A 58 -1.98 -7.67 -0.33
N VAL A 59 -1.88 -6.57 0.41
CA VAL A 59 -2.93 -6.08 1.30
C VAL A 59 -4.05 -5.40 0.51
N LEU A 60 -5.30 -5.79 0.77
CA LEU A 60 -6.47 -5.26 0.05
C LEU A 60 -7.38 -4.36 0.90
N GLN A 61 -7.25 -4.38 2.23
CA GLN A 61 -8.13 -3.61 3.11
C GLN A 61 -7.66 -2.17 3.28
N HIS A 62 -8.64 -1.25 3.36
CA HIS A 62 -8.38 0.17 3.62
C HIS A 62 -7.69 0.39 4.98
N PRO A 63 -6.69 1.31 5.07
CA PRO A 63 -5.96 1.62 6.31
C PRO A 63 -6.81 1.82 7.57
N CYS A 64 -7.87 2.62 7.49
CA CYS A 64 -8.75 2.90 8.64
C CYS A 64 -9.45 1.64 9.18
N THR A 65 -9.69 0.65 8.33
CA THR A 65 -10.29 -0.62 8.73
C THR A 65 -9.25 -1.53 9.40
N MET A 66 -7.98 -1.43 8.99
CA MET A 66 -6.88 -2.22 9.54
C MET A 66 -6.37 -1.68 10.88
N ARG A 67 -6.46 -0.37 11.10
CA ARG A 67 -5.99 0.31 12.32
C ARG A 67 -7.11 1.16 12.92
N PRO A 68 -8.04 0.56 13.68
CA PRO A 68 -9.14 1.31 14.28
C PRO A 68 -8.66 2.38 15.27
N ASP A 69 -7.51 2.16 15.92
CA ASP A 69 -6.86 3.13 16.80
C ASP A 69 -5.85 4.03 16.08
N GLY A 70 -5.59 3.80 14.79
CA GLY A 70 -4.60 4.48 13.95
C GLY A 70 -3.18 3.92 14.00
N LEU A 71 -2.83 3.04 14.95
CA LEU A 71 -1.47 2.50 15.14
C LEU A 71 -1.40 1.00 14.92
N ASN A 72 -2.24 0.27 15.65
CA ASN A 72 -2.11 -1.17 15.78
C ASN A 72 -2.93 -1.85 14.69
N THR A 73 -2.22 -2.58 13.84
CA THR A 73 -2.87 -3.43 12.84
C THR A 73 -3.63 -4.55 13.56
N ARG A 74 -4.92 -4.65 13.32
CA ARG A 74 -5.75 -5.74 13.85
C ARG A 74 -5.45 -7.06 13.14
N ASN A 75 -5.86 -8.16 13.75
CA ASN A 75 -5.91 -9.46 13.06
C ASN A 75 -7.07 -9.50 12.06
N GLY A 76 -7.03 -10.43 11.12
CA GLY A 76 -8.13 -10.62 10.19
C GLY A 76 -8.03 -9.73 8.93
N ILE A 77 -6.82 -9.45 8.45
CA ILE A 77 -6.59 -8.58 7.29
C ILE A 77 -6.75 -9.38 5.99
N LEU A 78 -7.63 -8.92 5.11
CA LEU A 78 -7.85 -9.51 3.79
C LEU A 78 -6.67 -9.20 2.85
N VAL A 79 -6.14 -10.24 2.24
CA VAL A 79 -5.03 -10.19 1.28
C VAL A 79 -5.35 -11.05 0.05
N ALA A 80 -4.71 -10.76 -1.08
CA ALA A 80 -4.65 -11.65 -2.24
C ALA A 80 -3.26 -12.27 -2.37
N VAL A 81 -3.19 -13.55 -2.73
CA VAL A 81 -1.92 -14.22 -3.00
C VAL A 81 -1.31 -13.67 -4.29
N VAL A 82 0.00 -13.43 -4.23
CA VAL A 82 0.79 -12.92 -5.35
C VAL A 82 1.64 -14.05 -5.92
N ASN A 83 1.42 -14.34 -7.19
CA ASN A 83 2.10 -15.41 -7.92
C ASN A 83 2.98 -14.82 -9.02
N LYS A 84 3.99 -15.57 -9.46
CA LYS A 84 4.70 -15.23 -10.68
C LYS A 84 3.71 -15.29 -11.84
N GLY A 85 3.53 -14.17 -12.52
CA GLY A 85 2.63 -14.03 -13.65
C GLY A 85 3.19 -14.68 -14.91
N SER A 86 2.36 -14.72 -15.95
CA SER A 86 2.85 -15.12 -17.27
C SER A 86 3.78 -14.03 -17.82
N LYS A 87 4.79 -14.39 -18.64
CA LYS A 87 5.69 -13.42 -19.32
C LYS A 87 4.97 -12.50 -20.33
N ARG A 88 3.64 -12.35 -20.25
CA ARG A 88 2.85 -11.54 -21.17
C ARG A 88 2.73 -10.12 -20.64
N ASN A 89 3.13 -9.22 -21.52
CA ASN A 89 3.23 -7.79 -21.34
C ASN A 89 1.86 -7.08 -21.42
N ILE A 90 0.82 -7.63 -20.78
CA ILE A 90 -0.55 -7.17 -21.03
C ILE A 90 -1.29 -7.01 -19.71
N TRP A 91 -1.52 -5.75 -19.33
CA TRP A 91 -2.65 -5.38 -18.48
C TRP A 91 -3.89 -6.03 -19.08
N PRO A 92 -4.67 -6.83 -18.32
CA PRO A 92 -5.82 -7.54 -18.86
C PRO A 92 -6.78 -6.62 -19.64
N THR A 93 -6.63 -6.57 -20.96
CA THR A 93 -7.49 -5.79 -21.86
C THR A 93 -8.82 -6.52 -22.09
N ASP A 94 -8.85 -7.84 -21.89
CA ASP A 94 -10.07 -8.64 -21.96
C ASP A 94 -10.08 -9.76 -20.91
N ARG A 95 -11.17 -9.81 -20.14
CA ARG A 95 -11.69 -10.94 -19.33
C ARG A 95 -10.88 -11.42 -18.12
N HIS A 96 -9.63 -11.00 -17.92
CA HIS A 96 -8.82 -11.41 -16.75
C HIS A 96 -8.85 -10.35 -15.63
N PHE A 97 -10.06 -9.95 -15.24
CA PHE A 97 -10.29 -8.94 -14.20
C PHE A 97 -9.96 -9.43 -12.79
N ASN A 98 -9.83 -10.75 -12.61
CA ASN A 98 -9.43 -11.40 -11.37
C ASN A 98 -7.94 -11.19 -11.02
N LYS A 99 -7.20 -10.38 -11.79
CA LYS A 99 -5.76 -10.21 -11.63
C LYS A 99 -5.36 -8.73 -11.57
N MET A 100 -4.47 -8.43 -10.64
CA MET A 100 -3.71 -7.16 -10.61
C MET A 100 -2.27 -7.43 -11.03
N VAL A 101 -1.80 -6.73 -12.07
CA VAL A 101 -0.43 -6.85 -12.58
C VAL A 101 0.52 -6.06 -11.68
N LEU A 102 1.61 -6.69 -11.28
CA LEU A 102 2.64 -6.19 -10.37
C LEU A 102 3.99 -6.23 -11.10
N PRO A 103 4.29 -5.23 -11.95
CA PRO A 103 5.51 -5.24 -12.75
C PRO A 103 6.73 -5.11 -11.85
N GLU A 104 7.77 -5.91 -12.12
CA GLU A 104 9.08 -5.79 -11.45
C GLU A 104 8.99 -5.76 -9.91
N LEU A 105 8.11 -6.56 -9.31
CA LEU A 105 7.99 -6.64 -7.85
C LEU A 105 9.33 -7.05 -7.19
N GLN A 106 10.15 -7.82 -7.91
CA GLN A 106 11.50 -8.18 -7.52
C GLN A 106 12.48 -7.76 -8.61
N PRO A 107 13.77 -7.53 -8.27
CA PRO A 107 14.78 -7.19 -9.25
C PRO A 107 14.80 -8.22 -10.39
N PRO A 108 14.87 -7.79 -11.66
CA PRO A 108 14.89 -8.72 -12.78
C PRO A 108 16.08 -9.67 -12.64
N THR A 109 15.81 -10.98 -12.72
CA THR A 109 16.86 -12.01 -12.60
C THR A 109 17.56 -12.33 -13.94
N GLY A 110 17.24 -11.58 -14.99
CA GLY A 110 17.73 -11.77 -16.36
C GLY A 110 18.62 -10.65 -16.90
N THR A 111 19.22 -10.88 -18.07
CA THR A 111 20.02 -9.88 -18.78
C THR A 111 19.17 -8.69 -19.25
N PRO A 112 19.71 -7.44 -19.25
CA PRO A 112 18.96 -6.22 -19.61
C PRO A 112 18.28 -6.22 -21.00
N ASP A 113 18.71 -7.10 -21.92
CA ASP A 113 18.19 -7.22 -23.29
C ASP A 113 16.91 -8.06 -23.41
N ASP A 114 16.43 -8.68 -22.33
CA ASP A 114 15.16 -9.40 -22.37
C ASP A 114 14.03 -8.35 -22.24
N GLU A 115 13.36 -7.99 -23.34
CA GLU A 115 12.17 -7.09 -23.39
C GLU A 115 10.99 -7.59 -22.51
N ARG A 116 11.20 -8.66 -21.75
CA ARG A 116 10.25 -9.34 -20.90
C ARG A 116 10.47 -8.90 -19.46
N VAL A 117 9.70 -7.89 -19.06
CA VAL A 117 9.55 -7.53 -17.66
C VAL A 117 8.98 -8.72 -16.89
N GLU A 118 9.66 -9.19 -15.83
CA GLU A 118 9.08 -10.17 -14.92
C GLU A 118 7.85 -9.55 -14.24
N CYS A 119 6.66 -9.99 -14.64
CA CYS A 119 5.41 -9.56 -14.04
C CYS A 119 4.98 -10.57 -12.97
N TRP A 120 4.68 -10.04 -11.78
CA TRP A 120 3.93 -10.76 -10.77
C TRP A 120 2.45 -10.41 -10.92
N GLU A 121 1.58 -11.25 -10.38
CA GLU A 121 0.13 -11.05 -10.45
C GLU A 121 -0.46 -11.33 -9.08
N ALA A 122 -1.22 -10.38 -8.53
CA ALA A 122 -2.10 -10.68 -7.41
C ALA A 122 -3.38 -11.34 -7.94
N ASP A 123 -3.73 -12.49 -7.38
CA ASP A 123 -4.86 -13.30 -7.80
C ASP A 123 -6.05 -13.10 -6.85
N PHE A 124 -7.09 -12.44 -7.35
CA PHE A 124 -8.32 -12.17 -6.59
C PHE A 124 -9.23 -13.40 -6.43
N ASP A 125 -8.97 -14.51 -7.15
CA ASP A 125 -9.62 -15.79 -6.86
C ASP A 125 -9.00 -16.46 -5.62
N VAL A 126 -7.78 -16.06 -5.23
CA VAL A 126 -7.02 -16.65 -4.12
C VAL A 126 -6.84 -15.63 -3.00
N LEU A 127 -7.93 -15.41 -2.27
CA LEU A 127 -7.97 -14.54 -1.10
C LEU A 127 -7.62 -15.30 0.18
N ALA A 128 -6.93 -14.63 1.09
CA ALA A 128 -6.62 -15.14 2.41
C ALA A 128 -6.84 -14.06 3.47
N VAL A 129 -6.85 -14.50 4.73
CA VAL A 129 -6.93 -13.62 5.89
C VAL A 129 -5.69 -13.85 6.73
N VAL A 130 -4.99 -12.76 7.09
CA VAL A 130 -3.73 -12.82 7.82
C VAL A 130 -3.80 -12.06 9.14
N ASP A 131 -2.94 -12.46 10.06
CA ASP A 131 -2.75 -11.80 11.35
C ASP A 131 -1.72 -10.68 11.28
N ALA A 132 -1.73 -9.81 12.28
CA ALA A 132 -0.83 -8.65 12.35
C ALA A 132 0.64 -9.05 12.32
N GLU A 133 1.00 -10.22 12.86
CA GLU A 133 2.38 -10.74 12.86
C GLU A 133 2.90 -11.02 11.44
N SER A 134 2.03 -11.45 10.52
CA SER A 134 2.38 -11.66 9.11
C SER A 134 2.66 -10.35 8.38
N LEU A 135 2.21 -9.22 8.95
CA LEU A 135 2.40 -7.86 8.42
C LEU A 135 3.50 -7.09 9.15
N ALA A 136 4.42 -7.80 9.82
CA ALA A 136 5.59 -7.19 10.45
C ALA A 136 6.43 -6.40 9.41
N PRO A 137 6.92 -5.18 9.73
CA PRO A 137 7.62 -4.34 8.76
C PRO A 137 8.80 -5.02 8.05
N ALA A 138 9.55 -5.88 8.76
CA ALA A 138 10.68 -6.63 8.20
C ALA A 138 10.29 -7.66 7.12
N LYS A 139 9.00 -8.02 7.03
CA LYS A 139 8.45 -8.95 6.04
C LYS A 139 7.90 -8.24 4.80
N ARG A 140 7.84 -6.89 4.82
CA ARG A 140 7.37 -6.08 3.68
C ARG A 140 8.44 -6.09 2.60
N ILE A 141 8.05 -6.41 1.37
CA ILE A 141 8.95 -6.47 0.22
C ILE A 141 8.68 -5.37 -0.81
N ALA A 142 7.51 -4.73 -0.75
CA ALA A 142 7.18 -3.57 -1.57
C ALA A 142 6.04 -2.75 -0.95
N SER A 143 5.97 -1.47 -1.30
CA SER A 143 4.87 -0.57 -0.96
C SER A 143 4.46 0.21 -2.22
N MET A 144 3.16 0.26 -2.48
CA MET A 144 2.62 0.97 -3.65
C MET A 144 2.57 2.49 -3.44
N GLU A 145 2.71 3.21 -4.54
CA GLU A 145 2.30 4.61 -4.63
C GLU A 145 0.76 4.70 -4.72
N LEU A 146 0.20 5.88 -4.44
CA LEU A 146 -1.22 6.17 -4.47
C LEU A 146 -1.92 5.64 -5.75
N PHE A 147 -1.30 5.84 -6.92
CA PHE A 147 -1.81 5.36 -8.20
C PHE A 147 -1.89 3.82 -8.26
N GLY A 148 -0.85 3.11 -7.80
CA GLY A 148 -0.84 1.65 -7.70
C GLY A 148 -1.93 1.11 -6.75
N ILE A 149 -2.16 1.80 -5.63
CA ILE A 149 -3.24 1.47 -4.70
C ILE A 149 -4.60 1.63 -5.38
N ALA A 150 -4.83 2.76 -6.04
CA ALA A 150 -6.07 3.06 -6.73
C ALA A 150 -6.35 2.09 -7.89
N LEU A 151 -5.33 1.69 -8.66
CA LEU A 151 -5.43 0.62 -9.67
C LEU A 151 -5.86 -0.72 -9.05
N THR A 152 -5.26 -1.10 -7.92
CA THR A 152 -5.61 -2.33 -7.21
C THR A 152 -7.08 -2.30 -6.78
N LEU A 153 -7.55 -1.17 -6.23
CA LEU A 153 -8.94 -0.99 -5.80
C LEU A 153 -9.93 -0.98 -6.96
N GLN A 154 -9.60 -0.36 -8.09
CA GLN A 154 -10.42 -0.40 -9.29
C GLN A 154 -10.60 -1.85 -9.77
N ARG A 155 -9.50 -2.60 -9.89
CA ARG A 155 -9.55 -3.98 -10.39
C ARG A 155 -10.29 -4.90 -9.43
N LEU A 156 -10.04 -4.77 -8.13
CA LEU A 156 -10.77 -5.55 -7.12
C LEU A 156 -12.27 -5.25 -7.16
N THR A 157 -12.65 -3.96 -7.20
CA THR A 157 -14.06 -3.54 -7.29
C THR A 157 -14.71 -4.08 -8.56
N HIS A 158 -14.06 -3.90 -9.71
CA HIS A 158 -14.59 -4.38 -10.97
C HIS A 158 -14.71 -5.91 -11.01
N TYR A 159 -13.75 -6.64 -10.45
CA TYR A 159 -13.82 -8.09 -10.32
C TYR A 159 -15.03 -8.53 -9.50
N LEU A 160 -15.29 -7.88 -8.36
CA LEU A 160 -16.38 -8.23 -7.44
C LEU A 160 -17.76 -7.79 -7.92
N THR A 161 -17.88 -6.61 -8.53
CA THR A 161 -19.19 -5.99 -8.80
C THR A 161 -19.48 -5.75 -10.28
N ARG A 162 -18.47 -5.88 -11.15
CA ARG A 162 -18.51 -5.45 -12.56
C ARG A 162 -18.77 -3.96 -12.78
N THR A 163 -18.77 -3.17 -11.71
CA THR A 163 -18.82 -1.71 -11.80
C THR A 163 -17.46 -1.19 -12.28
N ASN A 164 -17.46 -0.27 -13.23
CA ASN A 164 -16.25 0.48 -13.58
C ASN A 164 -16.24 1.80 -12.83
N ILE A 165 -15.29 1.97 -11.92
CA ILE A 165 -15.04 3.23 -11.22
C ILE A 165 -13.64 3.68 -11.66
N PRO A 166 -13.48 4.89 -12.21
CA PRO A 166 -12.18 5.42 -12.60
C PRO A 166 -11.15 5.40 -11.47
N VAL A 167 -9.87 5.15 -11.79
CA VAL A 167 -8.76 5.18 -10.81
C VAL A 167 -8.70 6.51 -10.06
N PHE A 168 -8.99 7.62 -10.75
CA PHE A 168 -9.00 8.95 -10.15
C PHE A 168 -9.97 9.07 -8.97
N ASP A 169 -11.14 8.43 -9.04
CA ASP A 169 -12.14 8.48 -7.96
C ASP A 169 -11.63 7.71 -6.72
N PHE A 170 -10.97 6.57 -6.93
CA PHE A 170 -10.30 5.85 -5.84
C PHE A 170 -9.16 6.65 -5.24
N ALA A 171 -8.28 7.22 -6.07
CA ALA A 171 -7.16 8.03 -5.63
C ALA A 171 -7.67 9.19 -4.75
N THR A 172 -8.63 9.97 -5.25
CA THR A 172 -9.25 11.09 -4.51
C THR A 172 -9.81 10.64 -3.17
N THR A 173 -10.45 9.47 -3.11
CA THR A 173 -11.06 8.94 -1.87
C THR A 173 -10.01 8.55 -0.82
N ILE A 174 -8.86 8.04 -1.24
CA ILE A 174 -7.83 7.51 -0.31
C ILE A 174 -6.69 8.50 -0.04
N GLU A 175 -6.63 9.63 -0.75
CA GLU A 175 -5.58 10.66 -0.61
C GLU A 175 -5.39 11.17 0.82
N SER A 176 -6.47 11.37 1.57
CA SER A 176 -6.40 11.85 2.95
C SER A 176 -5.72 10.83 3.86
N ALA A 177 -6.05 9.54 3.69
CA ALA A 177 -5.44 8.43 4.41
C ALA A 177 -3.98 8.23 3.99
N ASP A 178 -3.65 8.37 2.71
CA ASP A 178 -2.26 8.29 2.23
C ASP A 178 -1.40 9.42 2.80
N ALA A 179 -1.93 10.65 2.84
CA ALA A 179 -1.25 11.79 3.44
C ALA A 179 -1.01 11.60 4.95
N GLU A 180 -1.97 11.02 5.68
CA GLU A 180 -1.80 10.68 7.09
C GLU A 180 -0.65 9.68 7.29
N ILE A 181 -0.62 8.62 6.48
CA ILE A 181 0.42 7.58 6.54
C ILE A 181 1.79 8.18 6.25
N GLU A 182 1.90 9.05 5.24
CA GLU A 182 3.15 9.76 4.91
C GLU A 182 3.62 10.66 6.05
N ILE A 183 2.71 11.34 6.74
CA ILE A 183 3.04 12.17 7.92
C ILE A 183 3.60 11.29 9.04
N ILE A 184 2.94 10.17 9.34
CA ILE A 184 3.39 9.24 10.39
C ILE A 184 4.77 8.66 10.06
N GLU A 185 4.97 8.22 8.80
CA GLU A 185 6.24 7.69 8.29
C GLU A 185 7.39 8.70 8.52
N ASN A 186 7.25 9.93 8.01
CA ASN A 186 8.27 10.98 8.15
C ASN A 186 8.55 11.33 9.63
N TRP A 187 7.51 11.34 10.47
CA TRP A 187 7.65 11.64 11.89
C TRP A 187 8.43 10.55 12.62
N VAL A 188 8.12 9.29 12.34
CA VAL A 188 8.82 8.13 12.91
C VAL A 188 10.27 8.09 12.42
N GLU A 189 10.53 8.33 11.15
CA GLU A 189 11.88 8.41 10.58
C GLU A 189 12.71 9.49 11.27
N THR A 190 12.13 10.67 11.49
CA THR A 190 12.80 11.76 12.23
C THR A 190 13.17 11.33 13.66
N ALA A 191 12.25 10.63 14.35
CA ALA A 191 12.51 10.15 15.70
C ALA A 191 13.58 9.06 15.75
N ILE A 192 13.56 8.10 14.82
CA ILE A 192 14.53 7.01 14.72
C ILE A 192 15.92 7.56 14.40
N GLY A 193 16.02 8.56 13.52
CA GLY A 193 17.27 9.27 13.23
C GLY A 193 17.91 9.92 14.48
N ALA A 194 17.12 10.25 15.49
CA ALA A 194 17.56 10.77 16.78
C ALA A 194 17.73 9.69 17.87
N GLY A 195 17.63 8.40 17.52
CA GLY A 195 17.74 7.29 18.47
C GLY A 195 16.47 7.01 19.29
N GLY A 196 15.31 7.53 18.86
CA GLY A 196 14.02 7.31 19.49
C GLY A 196 13.41 5.93 19.23
N ASN A 197 12.26 5.67 19.84
CA ASN A 197 11.49 4.43 19.64
C ASN A 197 10.36 4.66 18.63
N SER A 198 10.21 3.77 17.63
CA SER A 198 9.23 3.92 16.55
C SER A 198 7.78 3.90 17.04
N ALA A 199 7.43 3.02 17.97
CA ALA A 199 6.07 2.90 18.49
C ALA A 199 5.66 4.15 19.29
N VAL A 200 6.58 4.67 20.11
CA VAL A 200 6.37 5.91 20.87
C VAL A 200 6.21 7.10 19.92
N ALA A 201 7.06 7.18 18.90
CA ALA A 201 7.01 8.26 17.91
C ALA A 201 5.72 8.25 17.10
N ALA A 202 5.27 7.08 16.65
CA ALA A 202 4.00 6.93 15.93
C ALA A 202 2.81 7.35 16.81
N GLY A 203 2.80 6.93 18.08
CA GLY A 203 1.77 7.34 19.04
C GLY A 203 1.75 8.85 19.29
N SER A 204 2.92 9.48 19.43
CA SER A 204 3.05 10.93 19.57
C SER A 204 2.56 11.68 18.31
N CYS A 205 2.87 11.17 17.12
CA CYS A 205 2.39 11.74 15.87
C CYS A 205 0.87 11.70 15.77
N LEU A 206 0.25 10.56 16.09
CA LEU A 206 -1.21 10.45 16.08
C LEU A 206 -1.88 11.32 17.12
N GLN A 207 -1.30 11.42 18.32
CA GLN A 207 -1.80 12.34 19.33
C GLN A 207 -1.82 13.77 18.76
N TRP A 208 -0.72 14.20 18.14
CA TRP A 208 -0.63 15.51 17.50
C TRP A 208 -1.63 15.69 16.34
N LEU A 209 -1.87 14.65 15.53
CA LEU A 209 -2.87 14.69 14.46
C LEU A 209 -4.30 14.82 14.99
N ARG A 210 -4.56 14.25 16.17
CA ARG A 210 -5.89 14.20 16.82
C ARG A 210 -6.10 15.29 17.88
N GLU A 211 -5.10 16.12 18.15
CA GLU A 211 -5.28 17.33 18.95
C GLU A 211 -6.34 18.22 18.29
N ASP A 212 -7.31 18.67 19.10
CA ASP A 212 -8.35 19.59 18.65
C ASP A 212 -7.75 20.95 18.30
N ASP A 213 -8.06 21.44 17.09
CA ASP A 213 -7.95 22.85 16.72
C ASP A 213 -9.36 23.48 16.78
N ILE A 214 -9.44 24.80 16.63
CA ILE A 214 -10.64 25.64 16.84
C ILE A 214 -11.94 25.04 16.24
N ASN A 215 -11.85 24.29 15.13
CA ASN A 215 -13.02 23.70 14.45
C ASN A 215 -12.91 22.22 14.06
N SER A 216 -11.74 21.57 14.19
CA SER A 216 -11.52 20.17 13.80
C SER A 216 -10.17 19.64 14.26
N THR A 217 -9.96 18.33 14.20
CA THR A 217 -8.61 17.74 14.31
C THR A 217 -7.81 17.98 13.02
N ARG A 218 -6.47 17.93 13.13
CA ARG A 218 -5.59 17.99 11.95
C ARG A 218 -5.80 16.79 11.03
N GLN A 219 -6.11 15.62 11.61
CA GLN A 219 -6.45 14.41 10.88
C GLN A 219 -7.65 14.66 9.94
N LYS A 220 -8.74 15.24 10.45
CA LYS A 220 -9.92 15.55 9.63
C LYS A 220 -9.62 16.62 8.58
N ALA A 221 -8.77 17.59 8.92
CA ALA A 221 -8.34 18.62 7.97
C ALA A 221 -7.54 18.07 6.77
N LEU A 222 -7.04 16.82 6.80
CA LEU A 222 -6.41 16.17 5.64
C LEU A 222 -7.40 15.81 4.52
N GLU A 223 -8.71 15.78 4.80
CA GLU A 223 -9.75 15.63 3.78
C GLU A 223 -9.72 16.80 2.79
N GLU A 224 -9.30 17.99 3.22
CA GLU A 224 -9.18 19.19 2.40
C GLU A 224 -7.80 19.26 1.71
N PRO A 225 -7.70 19.12 0.37
CA PRO A 225 -6.42 19.12 -0.34
C PRO A 225 -5.57 20.35 -0.09
N ALA A 226 -6.20 21.53 0.04
CA ALA A 226 -5.50 22.79 0.29
C ALA A 226 -4.73 22.82 1.62
N LEU A 227 -5.13 22.01 2.60
CA LEU A 227 -4.52 22.00 3.94
C LEU A 227 -3.38 20.97 4.09
N ARG A 228 -3.32 19.95 3.23
CA ARG A 228 -2.36 18.82 3.37
C ARG A 228 -0.90 19.28 3.41
N SER A 229 -0.50 20.15 2.48
CA SER A 229 0.88 20.67 2.42
C SER A 229 1.25 21.53 3.64
N ARG A 230 0.28 22.26 4.20
CA ARG A 230 0.48 23.02 5.45
C ARG A 230 0.70 22.07 6.62
N ILE A 231 -0.19 21.09 6.79
CA ILE A 231 -0.12 20.11 7.89
C ILE A 231 1.17 19.29 7.80
N ARG A 232 1.58 18.84 6.61
CA ARG A 232 2.86 18.13 6.41
C ARG A 232 4.07 18.94 6.90
N ARG A 233 4.12 20.24 6.55
CA ARG A 233 5.21 21.13 7.00
C ARG A 233 5.20 21.37 8.50
N GLU A 234 4.01 21.57 9.08
CA GLU A 234 3.85 21.69 10.53
C GLU A 234 4.31 20.42 11.25
N ALA A 235 3.98 19.25 10.72
CA ALA A 235 4.39 17.95 11.26
C ALA A 235 5.91 17.79 11.26
N ILE A 236 6.57 18.08 10.13
CA ILE A 236 8.04 18.04 10.01
C ILE A 236 8.70 18.99 11.02
N SER A 237 8.19 20.22 11.12
CA SER A 237 8.71 21.23 12.06
C SER A 237 8.58 20.75 13.51
N ARG A 238 7.42 20.18 13.86
CA ARG A 238 7.14 19.66 15.20
C ARG A 238 8.01 18.45 15.54
N ALA A 239 8.11 17.46 14.66
CA ALA A 239 8.95 16.29 14.84
C ALA A 239 10.42 16.68 15.07
N ARG A 240 10.97 17.58 14.24
CA ARG A 240 12.33 18.11 14.40
C ARG A 240 12.52 18.91 15.68
N GLY A 241 11.47 19.53 16.22
CA GLY A 241 11.53 20.23 17.51
C GLY A 241 11.56 19.27 18.70
N LEU A 242 10.90 18.11 18.57
CA LEU A 242 10.81 17.10 19.63
C LEU A 242 12.06 16.19 19.70
N TYR A 243 12.69 15.90 18.57
CA TYR A 243 13.76 14.91 18.45
C TYR A 243 15.11 15.52 18.03
N LYS A 244 15.52 16.61 18.69
CA LYS A 244 16.86 17.21 18.50
C LYS A 244 17.93 16.51 19.33
#